data_AF-A0A941W3F6-F1
#
_entry.id   AF-A0A941W3F6-F1
#
_cell.length_a   1.000
_cell.length_b   1.000
_cell.length_c   1.000
_cell.angle_alpha   90.00
_cell.angle_beta   90.00
_cell.angle_gamma   90.00
#
_symmetry.space_group_name_H-M   'P 1'
#
loop_
_entity.id
_entity.type
_entity.pdbx_description
1 polymer ?
#
loop_
_entity_poly.entity_id
_entity_poly.type
_entity_poly.pdbx_seq_one_letter_code
_entity_poly.pdbx_strand_id
1 'polypeptide(L)'
;MLVAERPVAKGGAVSAEAFVDQLQEDCLNHPAMKHSYLKRFENRELNKDQVKIFAEQYYCFSRHFSRYLAALVAITPDEASRAPLIKNLHEEYGGRQEENQDMDAERTHPAIFRMFLRSVGIDTSPEALHAIKPLPETKLFVDKYLNIRFLNYIEAFGGMGPGTEYIVPQMYTLVREGCRGAGLSEDDVLFFSAHIELDVEHAEGIKDSLLPFAQTADHQELLRFGAMDFLDARTVLWDGLERASGF
;
A
#
# COMPACT_ATOMS: atom_id res chain seq x y z
N MET A 1 36.94 -7.77 -41.88
CA MET A 1 35.58 -8.26 -41.58
C MET A 1 35.04 -7.37 -40.47
N LEU A 2 34.36 -6.29 -40.84
CA LEU A 2 33.74 -5.34 -39.91
C LEU A 2 32.35 -5.89 -39.56
N VAL A 3 32.12 -6.16 -38.28
CA VAL A 3 30.80 -6.55 -37.78
C VAL A 3 29.97 -5.27 -37.74
N ALA A 4 28.97 -5.18 -38.62
CA ALA A 4 28.02 -4.09 -38.62
C ALA A 4 27.16 -4.17 -37.35
N GLU A 5 27.23 -3.16 -36.50
CA GLU A 5 26.30 -2.97 -35.40
C GLU A 5 24.89 -2.80 -35.98
N ARG A 6 23.95 -3.64 -35.51
CA ARG A 6 22.53 -3.49 -35.86
C ARG A 6 22.00 -2.22 -35.20
N PRO A 7 21.19 -1.41 -35.91
CA PRO A 7 20.61 -0.23 -35.32
C PRO A 7 19.62 -0.67 -34.23
N VAL A 8 19.85 -0.20 -33.00
CA VAL A 8 18.86 -0.25 -31.93
C VAL A 8 17.65 0.55 -32.40
N ALA A 9 16.50 -0.11 -32.51
CA ALA A 9 15.26 0.54 -32.87
C ALA A 9 14.95 1.61 -31.83
N LYS A 10 14.99 2.89 -32.23
CA LYS A 10 14.45 3.99 -31.44
C LYS A 10 12.93 3.89 -31.45
N GLY A 11 12.36 3.09 -30.55
CA GLY A 11 11.01 3.35 -30.06
C GLY A 11 11.01 4.77 -29.48
N GLY A 12 10.02 5.59 -29.82
CA GLY A 12 9.92 6.94 -29.26
C GLY A 12 9.96 6.88 -27.73
N ALA A 13 10.75 7.75 -27.10
CA ALA A 13 10.83 7.79 -25.64
C ALA A 13 9.42 8.03 -25.06
N VAL A 14 8.95 7.13 -24.20
CA VAL A 14 7.67 7.27 -23.49
C VAL A 14 7.82 8.42 -22.49
N SER A 15 6.87 9.36 -22.46
CA SER A 15 6.89 10.45 -21.48
C SER A 15 6.74 9.90 -20.06
N ALA A 16 7.19 10.66 -19.06
CA ALA A 16 7.05 10.27 -17.66
C ALA A 16 5.59 9.96 -17.30
N GLU A 17 4.65 10.82 -17.72
CA GLU A 17 3.23 10.68 -17.44
C GLU A 17 2.66 9.41 -18.09
N ALA A 18 2.91 9.23 -19.39
CA ALA A 18 2.42 8.06 -20.11
C ALA A 18 3.01 6.75 -19.56
N PHE A 19 4.27 6.78 -19.13
CA PHE A 19 4.89 5.63 -18.48
C PHE A 19 4.24 5.32 -17.13
N VAL A 20 4.02 6.34 -16.28
CA VAL A 20 3.44 6.15 -14.95
C VAL A 20 1.99 5.68 -15.05
N ASP A 21 1.20 6.23 -15.98
CA ASP A 21 -0.16 5.78 -16.25
C ASP A 21 -0.19 4.29 -16.66
N GLN A 22 0.70 3.89 -17.57
CA GLN A 22 0.80 2.49 -17.97
C GLN A 22 1.25 1.59 -16.81
N LEU A 23 2.21 2.02 -16.00
CA LEU A 23 2.68 1.28 -14.83
C LEU A 23 1.56 1.10 -13.80
N GLN A 24 0.75 2.13 -13.59
CA GLN A 24 -0.44 2.09 -12.72
C GLN A 24 -1.47 1.05 -13.22
N GLU A 25 -1.74 0.99 -14.53
CA GLU A 25 -2.57 -0.05 -15.13
C GLU A 25 -1.97 -1.45 -14.97
N ASP A 26 -0.65 -1.59 -15.12
CA ASP A 26 0.06 -2.85 -14.93
C ASP A 26 -0.07 -3.34 -13.48
N CYS A 27 0.04 -2.44 -12.50
CA CYS A 27 -0.16 -2.74 -11.09
C CYS A 27 -1.57 -3.25 -10.79
N LEU A 28 -2.62 -2.65 -11.37
CA LEU A 28 -4.00 -3.13 -11.24
C LEU A 28 -4.20 -4.50 -11.90
N ASN A 29 -3.39 -4.83 -12.90
CA ASN A 29 -3.43 -6.12 -13.58
C ASN A 29 -2.59 -7.22 -12.93
N HIS A 30 -1.76 -6.88 -11.94
CA HIS A 30 -0.89 -7.79 -11.23
C HIS A 30 -1.65 -8.94 -10.53
N PRO A 31 -1.09 -10.15 -10.43
CA PRO A 31 -1.70 -11.28 -9.72
C PRO A 31 -2.17 -10.97 -8.30
N ALA A 32 -1.44 -10.14 -7.56
CA ALA A 32 -1.82 -9.69 -6.22
C ALA A 32 -3.21 -9.04 -6.14
N MET A 33 -3.65 -8.35 -7.22
CA MET A 33 -4.95 -7.69 -7.30
C MET A 33 -6.07 -8.62 -7.78
N LYS A 34 -5.72 -9.82 -8.24
CA LYS A 34 -6.64 -10.86 -8.73
C LYS A 34 -6.57 -12.13 -7.88
N HIS A 35 -5.89 -12.06 -6.73
CA HIS A 35 -5.61 -13.19 -5.87
C HIS A 35 -6.90 -13.85 -5.36
N SER A 36 -6.90 -15.19 -5.25
CA SER A 36 -8.03 -15.99 -4.75
C SER A 36 -8.54 -15.51 -3.40
N TYR A 37 -7.63 -15.19 -2.48
CA TYR A 37 -7.98 -14.57 -1.20
C TYR A 37 -8.81 -13.28 -1.33
N LEU A 38 -8.45 -12.34 -2.22
CA LEU A 38 -9.25 -11.13 -2.47
C LEU A 38 -10.59 -11.46 -3.13
N LYS A 39 -10.65 -12.49 -3.98
CA LYS A 39 -11.90 -12.98 -4.56
C LYS A 39 -12.87 -13.50 -3.49
N ARG A 40 -12.39 -14.07 -2.38
CA ARG A 40 -13.25 -14.43 -1.24
C ARG A 40 -13.94 -13.19 -0.66
N PHE A 41 -13.23 -12.07 -0.54
CA PHE A 41 -13.82 -10.80 -0.07
C PHE A 41 -14.86 -10.27 -1.05
N GLU A 42 -14.51 -10.23 -2.34
CA GLU A 42 -15.44 -9.80 -3.41
C GLU A 42 -16.74 -10.61 -3.41
N ASN A 43 -16.62 -11.94 -3.28
CA ASN A 43 -17.76 -12.86 -3.27
C ASN A 43 -18.49 -12.92 -1.91
N ARG A 44 -17.99 -12.22 -0.89
CA ARG A 44 -18.53 -12.23 0.49
C ARG A 44 -18.59 -13.63 1.09
N GLU A 45 -17.55 -14.42 0.85
CA GLU A 45 -17.45 -15.82 1.30
C GLU A 45 -16.78 -15.97 2.68
N LEU A 46 -16.30 -14.87 3.28
CA LEU A 46 -15.67 -14.89 4.60
C LEU A 46 -16.72 -14.80 5.72
N ASN A 47 -16.45 -15.52 6.81
CA ASN A 47 -17.11 -15.29 8.10
C ASN A 47 -16.26 -14.37 9.00
N LYS A 48 -16.82 -13.96 10.14
CA LYS A 48 -16.18 -13.03 11.07
C LYS A 48 -14.86 -13.54 11.65
N ASP A 49 -14.69 -14.85 11.84
CA ASP A 49 -13.42 -15.43 12.33
C ASP A 49 -12.32 -15.36 11.26
N GLN A 50 -12.67 -15.51 9.98
CA GLN A 50 -11.73 -15.34 8.87
C GLN A 50 -11.35 -13.86 8.68
N VAL A 51 -12.31 -12.93 8.85
CA VAL A 51 -12.00 -11.50 8.90
C VAL A 51 -11.09 -11.17 10.08
N LYS A 52 -11.25 -11.83 11.23
CA LYS A 52 -10.37 -11.66 12.39
C LYS A 52 -8.90 -12.04 12.05
N ILE A 53 -8.68 -13.13 11.32
CA ILE A 53 -7.33 -13.53 10.86
C ILE A 53 -6.73 -12.44 9.97
N PHE A 54 -7.49 -11.95 8.98
CA PHE A 54 -7.06 -10.82 8.16
C PHE A 54 -6.71 -9.60 9.02
N ALA A 55 -7.57 -9.24 9.98
CA ALA A 55 -7.40 -8.06 10.81
C ALA A 55 -6.12 -8.12 11.67
N GLU A 56 -5.84 -9.25 12.33
CA GLU A 56 -4.61 -9.42 13.13
C GLU A 56 -3.35 -9.29 12.27
N GLN A 57 -3.34 -9.93 11.11
CA GLN A 57 -2.15 -9.96 10.25
C GLN A 57 -1.95 -8.64 9.51
N TYR A 58 -3.02 -8.03 9.01
CA TYR A 58 -2.95 -6.75 8.33
C TYR A 58 -2.66 -5.60 9.30
N TYR A 59 -2.99 -5.75 10.59
CA TYR A 59 -2.54 -4.82 11.64
C TYR A 59 -1.01 -4.77 11.76
N CYS A 60 -0.30 -5.88 11.56
CA CYS A 60 1.16 -5.90 11.57
C CYS A 60 1.76 -4.98 10.49
N PHE A 61 1.04 -4.80 9.37
CA PHE A 61 1.39 -3.87 8.30
C PHE A 61 0.90 -2.45 8.59
N SER A 62 -0.40 -2.26 8.81
CA SER A 62 -1.03 -0.93 8.86
C SER A 62 -0.50 -0.05 10.00
N ARG A 63 -0.17 -0.64 11.15
CA ARG A 63 0.37 0.10 12.31
C ARG A 63 1.72 0.77 12.07
N HIS A 64 2.38 0.47 10.96
CA HIS A 64 3.69 0.98 10.60
C HIS A 64 3.68 1.81 9.32
N PHE A 65 2.51 2.06 8.71
CA PHE A 65 2.42 2.75 7.42
C PHE A 65 3.08 4.13 7.43
N SER A 66 2.82 4.94 8.45
CA SER A 66 3.49 6.23 8.66
C SER A 66 5.02 6.13 8.75
N ARG A 67 5.57 5.00 9.24
CA ARG A 67 7.02 4.77 9.27
C ARG A 67 7.58 4.48 7.88
N TYR A 68 6.80 3.82 7.01
CA TYR A 68 7.18 3.54 5.63
C TYR A 68 7.24 4.84 4.83
N LEU A 69 6.22 5.69 4.95
CA LEU A 69 6.20 7.02 4.34
C LEU A 69 7.34 7.89 4.86
N ALA A 70 7.58 7.94 6.17
CA ALA A 70 8.70 8.68 6.74
C ALA A 70 10.07 8.18 6.22
N ALA A 71 10.22 6.87 5.99
CA ALA A 71 11.43 6.31 5.40
C ALA A 71 11.60 6.74 3.94
N LEU A 72 10.52 6.77 3.15
CA LEU A 72 10.55 7.29 1.78
C LEU A 72 10.94 8.77 1.75
N VAL A 73 10.29 9.60 2.58
CA VAL A 73 10.63 11.03 2.74
C VAL A 73 12.13 11.22 3.01
N ALA A 74 12.71 10.39 3.88
CA ALA A 74 14.11 10.48 4.28
C ALA A 74 15.10 10.17 3.14
N ILE A 75 14.74 9.33 2.18
CA ILE A 75 15.62 8.94 1.06
C ILE A 75 15.34 9.69 -0.25
N THR A 76 14.17 10.34 -0.37
CA THR A 76 13.86 11.22 -1.51
C THR A 76 14.86 12.39 -1.54
N PRO A 77 15.47 12.72 -2.70
CA PRO A 77 16.63 13.63 -2.73
C PRO A 77 16.31 15.12 -2.58
N ASP A 78 15.18 15.58 -3.13
CA ASP A 78 14.82 17.00 -3.20
C ASP A 78 13.56 17.35 -2.40
N GLU A 79 13.45 18.61 -1.97
CA GLU A 79 12.34 19.10 -1.15
C GLU A 79 11.00 19.09 -1.90
N ALA A 80 11.01 19.36 -3.21
CA ALA A 80 9.78 19.42 -4.00
C ALA A 80 9.08 18.05 -4.03
N SER A 81 9.86 16.98 -4.25
CA SER A 81 9.37 15.59 -4.26
C SER A 81 9.08 15.05 -2.85
N ARG A 82 9.57 15.69 -1.79
CA ARG A 82 9.21 15.35 -0.39
C ARG A 82 7.90 15.99 0.04
N ALA A 83 7.52 17.15 -0.50
CA ALA A 83 6.41 17.93 0.02
C ALA A 83 5.06 17.19 0.01
N PRO A 84 4.64 16.51 -1.08
CA PRO A 84 3.40 15.74 -1.06
C PRO A 84 3.47 14.54 -0.10
N LEU A 85 4.63 13.87 0.00
CA LEU A 85 4.84 12.77 0.95
C LEU A 85 4.70 13.22 2.41
N ILE A 86 5.17 14.43 2.73
CA ILE A 86 5.05 15.02 4.08
C ILE A 86 3.58 15.35 4.37
N LYS A 87 2.81 15.81 3.38
CA LYS A 87 1.37 16.01 3.53
C LYS A 87 0.67 14.69 3.85
N ASN A 88 0.92 13.62 3.09
CA ASN A 88 0.36 12.29 3.39
C ASN A 88 0.76 11.85 4.80
N LEU A 89 2.03 12.02 5.17
CA LEU A 89 2.52 11.67 6.51
C LEU A 89 1.81 12.45 7.63
N HIS A 90 1.51 13.73 7.41
CA HIS A 90 0.75 14.55 8.36
C HIS A 90 -0.67 13.99 8.58
N GLU A 91 -1.34 13.58 7.51
CA GLU A 91 -2.70 13.02 7.56
C GLU A 91 -2.72 11.64 8.24
N GLU A 92 -1.71 10.80 7.99
CA GLU A 92 -1.49 9.52 8.69
C GLU A 92 -1.37 9.68 10.22
N TYR A 93 -0.81 10.80 10.67
CA TYR A 93 -0.70 11.17 12.09
C TYR A 93 -1.93 11.92 12.64
N GLY A 94 -3.05 11.89 11.92
CA GLY A 94 -4.31 12.49 12.36
C GLY A 94 -4.41 13.99 12.11
N GLY A 95 -3.49 14.56 11.33
CA GLY A 95 -3.57 15.93 10.84
C GLY A 95 -4.69 16.10 9.81
N ARG A 96 -5.27 17.30 9.73
CA ARG A 96 -6.32 17.65 8.76
C ARG A 96 -6.02 19.02 8.14
N GLN A 97 -6.50 19.22 6.92
CA GLN A 97 -6.34 20.48 6.16
C GLN A 97 -7.20 21.63 6.74
N GLU A 98 -8.19 21.31 7.58
CA GLU A 98 -9.06 22.31 8.22
C GLU A 98 -8.23 23.21 9.16
N GLU A 99 -8.40 24.54 9.03
CA GLU A 99 -7.59 25.52 9.76
C GLU A 99 -7.66 25.31 11.29
N ASN A 100 -6.48 25.25 11.92
CA ASN A 100 -6.26 25.21 13.38
C ASN A 100 -6.61 23.90 14.12
N GLN A 101 -6.50 22.74 13.47
CA GLN A 101 -6.52 21.45 14.19
C GLN A 101 -5.11 20.90 14.37
N ASP A 102 -4.70 20.70 15.63
CA ASP A 102 -3.50 19.93 15.96
C ASP A 102 -3.67 18.46 15.55
N MET A 103 -2.56 17.75 15.37
CA MET A 103 -2.58 16.29 15.17
C MET A 103 -3.27 15.58 16.33
N ASP A 104 -4.21 14.69 16.03
CA ASP A 104 -4.97 13.92 17.00
C ASP A 104 -4.58 12.43 16.96
N ALA A 105 -4.01 11.95 18.07
CA ALA A 105 -3.56 10.56 18.21
C ALA A 105 -4.70 9.53 18.01
N GLU A 106 -5.94 9.90 18.35
CA GLU A 106 -7.12 9.03 18.21
C GLU A 106 -7.66 9.01 16.78
N ARG A 107 -7.23 9.94 15.93
CA ARG A 107 -7.58 10.01 14.49
C ARG A 107 -6.49 9.47 13.58
N THR A 108 -5.37 9.02 14.14
CA THR A 108 -4.31 8.36 13.37
C THR A 108 -4.86 7.11 12.68
N HIS A 109 -4.34 6.78 11.51
CA HIS A 109 -4.75 5.57 10.78
C HIS A 109 -4.58 4.29 11.63
N PRO A 110 -3.50 4.11 12.41
CA PRO A 110 -3.41 3.01 13.37
C PRO A 110 -4.48 3.04 14.48
N ALA A 111 -4.95 4.21 14.93
CA ALA A 111 -6.03 4.31 15.92
C ALA A 111 -7.37 3.88 15.33
N ILE A 112 -7.68 4.33 14.11
CA ILE A 112 -8.87 3.90 13.37
C ILE A 112 -8.81 2.40 13.09
N PHE A 113 -7.65 1.85 12.71
CA PHE A 113 -7.50 0.40 12.52
C PHE A 113 -7.74 -0.40 13.81
N ARG A 114 -7.39 0.14 14.99
CA ARG A 114 -7.74 -0.52 16.27
C ARG A 114 -9.25 -0.57 16.52
N MET A 115 -10.05 0.35 15.96
CA MET A 115 -11.51 0.23 16.00
C MET A 115 -11.97 -1.00 15.22
N PHE A 116 -11.42 -1.22 14.02
CA PHE A 116 -11.68 -2.44 13.23
C PHE A 116 -11.26 -3.72 13.96
N LEU A 117 -10.11 -3.72 14.65
CA LEU A 117 -9.72 -4.87 15.49
C LEU A 117 -10.78 -5.18 16.56
N ARG A 118 -11.31 -4.16 17.24
CA ARG A 118 -12.35 -4.36 18.27
C ARG A 118 -13.65 -4.88 17.68
N SER A 119 -14.05 -4.43 16.49
CA SER A 119 -15.30 -4.88 15.85
C SER A 119 -15.30 -6.37 15.53
N VAL A 120 -14.12 -6.96 15.28
CA VAL A 120 -13.92 -8.40 15.09
C VAL A 120 -13.56 -9.16 16.37
N GLY A 121 -13.65 -8.50 17.53
CA GLY A 121 -13.46 -9.14 18.84
C GLY A 121 -11.99 -9.38 19.23
N ILE A 122 -11.07 -8.54 18.73
CA ILE A 122 -9.65 -8.53 19.15
C ILE A 122 -9.48 -7.52 20.29
N ASP A 123 -8.78 -7.93 21.34
CA ASP A 123 -8.35 -7.02 22.41
C ASP A 123 -7.26 -6.06 21.88
N THR A 124 -7.45 -4.77 22.14
CA THR A 124 -6.53 -3.71 21.69
C THR A 124 -5.74 -3.08 22.83
N SER A 125 -5.70 -3.75 24.00
CA SER A 125 -4.73 -3.44 25.05
C SER A 125 -3.28 -3.52 24.53
N PRO A 126 -2.34 -2.69 25.03
CA PRO A 126 -0.95 -2.73 24.60
C PRO A 126 -0.33 -4.13 24.67
N GLU A 127 -0.66 -4.90 25.70
CA GLU A 127 -0.17 -6.27 25.91
C GLU A 127 -0.71 -7.23 24.85
N ALA A 128 -2.01 -7.17 24.54
CA ALA A 128 -2.62 -8.00 23.50
C ALA A 128 -2.06 -7.68 22.11
N LEU A 129 -1.92 -6.39 21.79
CA LEU A 129 -1.35 -5.94 20.51
C LEU A 129 0.11 -6.37 20.35
N HIS A 130 0.89 -6.37 21.44
CA HIS A 130 2.27 -6.87 21.44
C HIS A 130 2.35 -8.40 21.27
N ALA A 131 1.32 -9.13 21.69
CA ALA A 131 1.25 -10.58 21.58
C ALA A 131 0.88 -11.08 20.17
N ILE A 132 0.38 -10.21 19.28
CA ILE A 132 0.07 -10.57 17.89
C ILE A 132 1.36 -11.02 17.19
N LYS A 133 1.38 -12.27 16.73
CA LYS A 133 2.52 -12.84 15.99
C LYS A 133 2.21 -12.81 14.49
N PRO A 134 3.06 -12.17 13.67
CA PRO A 134 2.90 -12.23 12.23
C PRO A 134 3.16 -13.65 11.74
N LEU A 135 2.39 -14.09 10.75
CA LEU A 135 2.74 -15.23 9.91
C LEU A 135 4.09 -14.98 9.23
N PRO A 136 4.83 -16.03 8.82
CA PRO A 136 6.08 -15.85 8.08
C PRO A 136 5.93 -14.93 6.84
N GLU A 137 4.83 -15.09 6.10
CA GLU A 137 4.49 -14.28 4.93
C GLU A 137 4.19 -12.82 5.30
N THR A 138 3.39 -12.60 6.35
CA THR A 138 3.13 -11.27 6.90
C THR A 138 4.42 -10.60 7.33
N LYS A 139 5.32 -11.34 7.99
CA LYS A 139 6.62 -10.82 8.40
C LYS A 139 7.48 -10.42 7.20
N LEU A 140 7.58 -11.27 6.17
CA LEU A 140 8.32 -10.96 4.95
C LEU A 140 7.79 -9.68 4.30
N PHE A 141 6.47 -9.58 4.18
CA PHE A 141 5.81 -8.39 3.64
C PHE A 141 6.13 -7.14 4.46
N VAL A 142 5.94 -7.17 5.79
CA VAL A 142 6.21 -6.02 6.67
C VAL A 142 7.69 -5.62 6.68
N ASP A 143 8.60 -6.60 6.73
CA ASP A 143 10.05 -6.34 6.73
C ASP A 143 10.48 -5.64 5.44
N LYS A 144 9.85 -5.95 4.29
CA LYS A 144 10.14 -5.26 3.03
C LYS A 144 9.88 -3.75 3.13
N TYR A 145 8.71 -3.36 3.62
CA TYR A 145 8.38 -1.94 3.81
C TYR A 145 9.25 -1.29 4.90
N LEU A 146 9.54 -1.99 6.00
CA LEU A 146 10.44 -1.49 7.04
C LEU A 146 11.87 -1.26 6.55
N ASN A 147 12.26 -1.82 5.41
CA ASN A 147 13.60 -1.68 4.83
C ASN A 147 13.68 -0.71 3.64
N ILE A 148 12.61 0.04 3.35
CA ILE A 148 12.59 1.08 2.28
C ILE A 148 13.83 1.97 2.28
N ARG A 149 14.30 2.40 3.46
CA ARG A 149 15.48 3.27 3.59
C ARG A 149 16.79 2.71 3.02
N PHE A 150 16.85 1.42 2.73
CA PHE A 150 18.02 0.74 2.16
C PHE A 150 17.91 0.53 0.65
N LEU A 151 16.76 0.85 0.06
CA LEU A 151 16.52 0.73 -1.38
C LEU A 151 17.07 1.95 -2.13
N ASN A 152 17.17 1.82 -3.45
CA ASN A 152 17.22 3.00 -4.31
C ASN A 152 15.90 3.80 -4.14
N TYR A 153 15.96 5.12 -4.03
CA TYR A 153 14.75 5.93 -3.81
C TYR A 153 13.74 5.81 -4.96
N ILE A 154 14.19 5.57 -6.19
CA ILE A 154 13.32 5.38 -7.37
C ILE A 154 12.58 4.05 -7.26
N GLU A 155 13.28 2.97 -6.87
CA GLU A 155 12.64 1.67 -6.59
C GLU A 155 11.61 1.81 -5.46
N ALA A 156 11.96 2.54 -4.39
CA ALA A 156 11.05 2.80 -3.27
C ALA A 156 9.81 3.59 -3.70
N PHE A 157 9.93 4.57 -4.60
CA PHE A 157 8.80 5.29 -5.19
C PHE A 157 7.90 4.36 -6.01
N GLY A 158 8.48 3.46 -6.80
CA GLY A 158 7.72 2.43 -7.51
C GLY A 158 6.87 1.58 -6.55
N GLY A 159 7.48 1.11 -5.46
CA GLY A 159 6.83 0.28 -4.46
C GLY A 159 5.75 0.99 -3.64
N MET A 160 6.02 2.22 -3.18
CA MET A 160 5.08 2.98 -2.35
C MET A 160 3.98 3.67 -3.15
N GLY A 161 4.27 4.16 -4.36
CA GLY A 161 3.29 4.82 -5.21
C GLY A 161 2.46 3.81 -6.00
N PRO A 162 2.80 3.48 -7.26
CA PRO A 162 2.02 2.55 -8.08
C PRO A 162 1.81 1.16 -7.45
N GLY A 163 2.80 0.62 -6.73
CA GLY A 163 2.72 -0.71 -6.12
C GLY A 163 1.94 -0.80 -4.80
N THR A 164 1.59 0.34 -4.20
CA THR A 164 0.85 0.40 -2.92
C THR A 164 -0.28 1.42 -2.99
N GLU A 165 0.02 2.71 -2.85
CA GLU A 165 -0.99 3.76 -2.68
C GLU A 165 -2.00 3.82 -3.82
N TYR A 166 -1.54 3.62 -5.06
CA TYR A 166 -2.43 3.64 -6.22
C TYR A 166 -3.45 2.49 -6.25
N ILE A 167 -3.09 1.29 -5.75
CA ILE A 167 -3.97 0.10 -5.80
C ILE A 167 -4.88 -0.03 -4.58
N VAL A 168 -4.61 0.73 -3.52
CA VAL A 168 -5.29 0.59 -2.23
C VAL A 168 -6.78 0.88 -2.32
N PRO A 169 -7.28 1.94 -2.98
CA PRO A 169 -8.72 2.18 -3.09
C PRO A 169 -9.50 0.99 -3.66
N GLN A 170 -8.98 0.36 -4.71
CA GLN A 170 -9.64 -0.76 -5.38
C GLN A 170 -9.59 -2.01 -4.50
N MET A 171 -8.44 -2.30 -3.88
CA MET A 171 -8.26 -3.42 -2.97
C MET A 171 -9.13 -3.28 -1.72
N TYR A 172 -9.15 -2.11 -1.09
CA TYR A 172 -9.93 -1.84 0.11
C TYR A 172 -11.43 -1.81 -0.16
N THR A 173 -11.86 -1.47 -1.38
CA THR A 173 -13.26 -1.65 -1.77
C THR A 173 -13.68 -3.11 -1.64
N LEU A 174 -12.88 -4.05 -2.14
CA LEU A 174 -13.17 -5.49 -2.00
C LEU A 174 -13.19 -5.91 -0.52
N VAL A 175 -12.16 -5.51 0.24
CA VAL A 175 -12.04 -5.85 1.67
C VAL A 175 -13.23 -5.33 2.46
N ARG A 176 -13.62 -4.06 2.25
CA ARG A 176 -14.78 -3.42 2.90
C ARG A 176 -16.05 -4.21 2.62
N GLU A 177 -16.32 -4.52 1.36
CA GLU A 177 -17.54 -5.24 0.98
C GLU A 177 -17.59 -6.68 1.52
N GLY A 178 -16.44 -7.36 1.57
CA GLY A 178 -16.34 -8.69 2.18
C GLY A 178 -16.56 -8.66 3.70
N CYS A 179 -15.97 -7.69 4.40
CA CYS A 179 -16.19 -7.48 5.82
C CYS A 179 -17.67 -7.20 6.14
N ARG A 180 -18.34 -6.37 5.34
CA ARG A 180 -19.79 -6.12 5.46
C ARG A 180 -20.61 -7.38 5.22
N GLY A 181 -20.22 -8.20 4.23
CA GLY A 181 -20.80 -9.53 4.00
C GLY A 181 -20.69 -10.46 5.21
N ALA A 182 -19.61 -10.33 5.99
CA ALA A 182 -19.40 -11.06 7.24
C ALA A 182 -20.15 -10.47 8.45
N GLY A 183 -20.98 -9.45 8.26
CA GLY A 183 -21.85 -8.85 9.28
C GLY A 183 -21.28 -7.65 10.02
N LEU A 184 -20.23 -7.01 9.51
CA LEU A 184 -19.71 -5.74 10.04
C LEU A 184 -20.51 -4.54 9.50
N SER A 185 -20.67 -3.51 10.33
CA SER A 185 -21.31 -2.24 9.95
C SER A 185 -20.35 -1.31 9.18
N GLU A 186 -20.84 -0.20 8.64
CA GLU A 186 -19.98 0.83 8.03
C GLU A 186 -18.95 1.40 9.01
N ASP A 187 -19.38 1.66 10.25
CA ASP A 187 -18.51 2.20 11.29
C ASP A 187 -17.39 1.22 11.66
N ASP A 188 -17.68 -0.08 11.62
CA ASP A 188 -16.69 -1.14 11.88
C ASP A 188 -15.59 -1.18 10.80
N VAL A 189 -15.90 -0.78 9.56
CA VAL A 189 -14.99 -0.80 8.41
C VAL A 189 -14.49 0.60 8.01
N LEU A 190 -14.66 1.60 8.90
CA LEU A 190 -14.32 3.01 8.66
C LEU A 190 -12.89 3.21 8.13
N PHE A 191 -11.93 2.41 8.60
CA PHE A 191 -10.55 2.47 8.11
C PHE A 191 -10.48 2.32 6.59
N PHE A 192 -11.19 1.35 6.01
CA PHE A 192 -11.18 1.09 4.58
C PHE A 192 -11.97 2.17 3.83
N SER A 193 -13.12 2.60 4.35
CA SER A 193 -13.92 3.68 3.75
C SER A 193 -13.14 4.99 3.66
N ALA A 194 -12.43 5.36 4.72
CA ALA A 194 -11.59 6.56 4.75
C ALA A 194 -10.52 6.52 3.64
N HIS A 195 -9.83 5.40 3.46
CA HIS A 195 -8.82 5.27 2.41
C HIS A 195 -9.42 5.22 1.00
N ILE A 196 -10.61 4.65 0.80
CA ILE A 196 -11.26 4.67 -0.54
C ILE A 196 -11.56 6.11 -1.00
N GLU A 197 -11.94 6.99 -0.06
CA GLU A 197 -12.24 8.40 -0.35
C GLU A 197 -10.98 9.28 -0.36
N LEU A 198 -10.02 9.03 0.53
CA LEU A 198 -8.81 9.84 0.71
C LEU A 198 -7.66 9.46 -0.24
N ASP A 199 -7.51 8.20 -0.65
CA ASP A 199 -6.31 7.75 -1.37
C ASP A 199 -6.25 8.21 -2.83
N VAL A 200 -7.30 8.80 -3.40
CA VAL A 200 -7.18 9.47 -4.71
C VAL A 200 -6.17 10.62 -4.62
N GLU A 201 -6.26 11.43 -3.57
CA GLU A 201 -5.36 12.56 -3.34
C GLU A 201 -3.96 12.09 -2.94
N HIS A 202 -3.84 11.04 -2.11
CA HIS A 202 -2.54 10.45 -1.77
C HIS A 202 -1.82 9.87 -2.99
N ALA A 203 -2.55 9.12 -3.83
CA ALA A 203 -2.01 8.53 -5.04
C ALA A 203 -1.58 9.60 -6.06
N GLU A 204 -2.36 10.67 -6.21
CA GLU A 204 -1.98 11.83 -7.02
C GLU A 204 -0.76 12.55 -6.44
N GLY A 205 -0.71 12.81 -5.14
CA GLY A 205 0.44 13.45 -4.49
C GLY A 205 1.74 12.64 -4.61
N ILE A 206 1.67 11.31 -4.48
CA ILE A 206 2.83 10.44 -4.69
C ILE A 206 3.21 10.37 -6.17
N LYS A 207 2.24 10.40 -7.09
CA LYS A 207 2.50 10.50 -8.52
C LYS A 207 3.26 11.80 -8.84
N ASP A 208 2.83 12.93 -8.31
CA ASP A 208 3.53 14.21 -8.46
C ASP A 208 4.96 14.15 -7.92
N SER A 209 5.14 13.45 -6.81
CA SER A 209 6.46 13.24 -6.19
C SER A 209 7.41 12.38 -7.03
N LEU A 210 6.90 11.46 -7.86
CA LEU A 210 7.74 10.52 -8.61
C LEU A 210 7.95 10.90 -10.09
N LEU A 211 7.10 11.74 -10.67
CA LEU A 211 7.21 12.19 -12.08
C LEU A 211 8.59 12.78 -12.44
N PRO A 212 9.27 13.56 -11.58
CA PRO A 212 10.63 14.04 -11.88
C PRO A 212 11.65 12.92 -12.06
N PHE A 213 11.39 11.74 -11.49
CA PHE A 213 12.28 10.60 -11.58
C PHE A 213 11.95 9.68 -12.76
N ALA A 214 10.79 9.79 -13.40
CA ALA A 214 10.36 8.92 -14.51
C ALA A 214 10.82 9.39 -15.91
N GLN A 215 11.83 10.27 -15.99
CA GLN A 215 12.21 10.97 -17.23
C GLN A 215 13.08 10.15 -18.20
N THR A 216 13.72 9.09 -17.72
CA THR A 216 14.64 8.24 -18.50
C THR A 216 14.18 6.80 -18.47
N ALA A 217 14.49 6.04 -19.54
CA ALA A 217 14.15 4.62 -19.60
C ALA A 217 14.74 3.82 -18.41
N ASP A 218 15.97 4.11 -18.00
CA ASP A 218 16.60 3.43 -16.86
C ASP A 218 15.84 3.67 -15.55
N HIS A 219 15.41 4.91 -15.29
CA HIS A 219 14.62 5.20 -14.09
C HIS A 219 13.20 4.64 -14.18
N GLN A 220 12.60 4.64 -15.37
CA GLN A 220 11.32 3.99 -15.62
C GLN A 220 11.39 2.50 -15.29
N GLU A 221 12.43 1.80 -15.70
CA GLU A 221 12.64 0.40 -15.35
C GLU A 221 12.83 0.19 -13.83
N LEU A 222 13.54 1.08 -13.14
CA LEU A 222 13.66 1.03 -11.67
C LEU A 222 12.32 1.24 -10.95
N LEU A 223 11.50 2.19 -11.42
CA LEU A 223 10.13 2.41 -10.90
C LEU A 223 9.27 1.15 -11.10
N ARG A 224 9.32 0.57 -12.30
CA ARG A 224 8.59 -0.65 -12.62
C ARG A 224 9.04 -1.81 -11.73
N PHE A 225 10.34 -2.00 -11.59
CA PHE A 225 10.90 -3.03 -10.72
C PHE A 225 10.38 -2.89 -9.28
N GLY A 226 10.49 -1.70 -8.70
CA GLY A 226 10.01 -1.44 -7.34
C GLY A 226 8.51 -1.69 -7.16
N ALA A 227 7.70 -1.27 -8.13
CA ALA A 227 6.25 -1.48 -8.09
C ALA A 227 5.88 -2.97 -8.11
N MET A 228 6.47 -3.73 -9.03
CA MET A 228 6.18 -5.17 -9.17
C MET A 228 6.71 -5.96 -7.96
N ASP A 229 7.91 -5.65 -7.48
CA ASP A 229 8.54 -6.33 -6.34
C ASP A 229 7.72 -6.16 -5.03
N PHE A 230 7.12 -4.99 -4.80
CA PHE A 230 6.21 -4.78 -3.67
C PHE A 230 4.88 -5.52 -3.82
N LEU A 231 4.35 -5.59 -5.05
CA LEU A 231 3.15 -6.36 -5.36
C LEU A 231 3.39 -7.88 -5.26
N ASP A 232 4.57 -8.37 -5.64
CA ASP A 232 4.96 -9.77 -5.46
C ASP A 232 5.01 -10.15 -3.98
N ALA A 233 5.58 -9.28 -3.13
CA ALA A 233 5.53 -9.48 -1.68
C ALA A 233 4.09 -9.48 -1.14
N ARG A 234 3.18 -8.70 -1.75
CA ARG A 234 1.75 -8.71 -1.41
C ARG A 234 1.07 -10.01 -1.84
N THR A 235 1.43 -10.60 -2.98
CA THR A 235 0.98 -11.95 -3.36
C THR A 235 1.32 -12.95 -2.26
N VAL A 236 2.56 -12.92 -1.76
CA VAL A 236 3.00 -13.80 -0.67
C VAL A 236 2.21 -13.57 0.62
N LEU A 237 1.90 -12.31 0.97
CA LEU A 237 1.00 -12.01 2.08
C LEU A 237 -0.36 -12.70 1.90
N TRP A 238 -0.95 -12.61 0.70
CA TRP A 238 -2.24 -13.23 0.39
C TRP A 238 -2.20 -14.76 0.46
N ASP A 239 -1.14 -15.40 -0.04
CA ASP A 239 -0.94 -16.85 0.11
C ASP A 239 -0.96 -17.27 1.59
N GLY A 240 -0.27 -16.51 2.44
CA GLY A 240 -0.22 -16.76 3.89
C GLY A 240 -1.58 -16.62 4.56
N LEU A 241 -2.33 -15.57 4.21
CA LEU A 241 -3.67 -15.31 4.75
C LEU A 241 -4.70 -16.33 4.26
N GLU A 242 -4.63 -16.72 2.99
CA GLU A 242 -5.52 -17.73 2.42
C GLU A 242 -5.38 -19.06 3.15
N ARG A 243 -4.13 -19.53 3.29
CA ARG A 243 -3.81 -20.75 4.01
C ARG A 243 -4.24 -20.68 5.48
N ALA A 244 -3.97 -19.56 6.17
CA ALA A 244 -4.35 -19.39 7.57
C ALA A 244 -5.87 -19.35 7.76
N SER A 245 -6.61 -18.86 6.75
CA SER A 245 -8.08 -18.77 6.76
C SER A 245 -8.78 -20.09 6.36
N GLY A 246 -8.00 -21.10 5.94
CA GLY A 246 -8.48 -22.44 5.58
C GLY A 246 -9.17 -22.53 4.21
N PHE A 247 -8.77 -21.66 3.27
CA PHE A 247 -9.30 -21.63 1.89
C PHE A 247 -8.49 -22.46 0.89
#